data_AF-A0A560KVW0-F1
#
_entry.id   AF-A0A560KVW0-F1
#
_cell.length_a   1.000
_cell.length_b   1.000
_cell.length_c   1.000
_cell.angle_alpha   90.00
_cell.angle_beta   90.00
_cell.angle_gamma   90.00
#
_symmetry.space_group_name_H-M   'P 1'
#
loop_
_entity.id
_entity.type
_entity.pdbx_description
1 polymer ?
#
loop_
_entity_poly.entity_id
_entity_poly.type
_entity_poly.pdbx_seq_one_letter_code
_entity_poly.pdbx_strand_id
1 'polypeptide(L)'
;MMAINGRIQREGEVVHLVAQQLFDLTSDLSGLADRDEAFRLPTGRGDGFAHGTPGSPDSRRRAIMKAREIYVPDLHIDTLKVKSRNFQ
;
A
#
# COMPACT_ATOMS: atom_id res chain seq x y z
N MET A 1 11.57 21.62 -1.03
CA MET A 1 10.35 21.10 -1.73
C MET A 1 9.67 22.27 -2.41
N MET A 2 8.93 22.06 -3.48
CA MET A 2 8.23 23.13 -4.20
C MET A 2 6.73 22.83 -4.27
N ALA A 3 5.91 23.82 -3.97
CA ALA A 3 4.47 23.74 -4.17
C ALA A 3 4.05 24.54 -5.40
N ILE A 4 3.05 24.04 -6.11
CA ILE A 4 2.56 24.64 -7.35
C ILE A 4 1.06 24.82 -7.22
N ASN A 5 0.59 26.06 -7.39
CA ASN A 5 -0.82 26.34 -7.62
C ASN A 5 -1.04 26.49 -9.13
N GLY A 6 -1.91 25.66 -9.68
CA GLY A 6 -2.07 25.56 -11.12
C GLY A 6 -3.17 24.57 -11.50
N ARG A 7 -3.21 24.25 -12.79
CA ARG A 7 -4.19 23.31 -13.35
C ARG A 7 -3.50 22.13 -13.99
N ILE A 8 -4.05 20.94 -13.77
CA ILE A 8 -3.63 19.72 -14.45
C ILE A 8 -4.46 19.58 -15.71
N GLN A 9 -3.80 19.27 -16.82
CA GLN A 9 -4.44 18.90 -18.07
C GLN A 9 -3.94 17.50 -18.46
N ARG A 10 -4.83 16.67 -19.02
CA ARG A 10 -4.49 15.32 -19.48
C ARG A 10 -4.85 15.20 -20.95
N GLU A 11 -3.92 14.73 -21.75
CA GLU A 11 -4.11 14.43 -23.16
C GLU A 11 -3.54 13.04 -23.45
N GLY A 12 -4.44 12.07 -23.64
CA GLY A 12 -4.05 10.66 -23.74
C GLY A 12 -3.22 10.21 -22.53
N GLU A 13 -1.98 9.79 -22.78
CA GLU A 13 -1.05 9.35 -21.75
C GLU A 13 -0.23 10.48 -21.10
N VAL A 14 -0.31 11.70 -21.64
CA VAL A 14 0.49 12.84 -21.17
C VAL A 14 -0.29 13.68 -20.17
N VAL A 15 0.38 14.03 -19.07
CA VAL A 15 -0.15 14.94 -18.05
C VAL A 15 0.65 16.23 -18.09
N HIS A 16 -0.01 17.33 -18.41
CA HIS A 16 0.56 18.68 -18.34
C HIS A 16 0.16 19.32 -17.02
N LEU A 17 1.11 20.00 -16.36
CA LEU A 17 0.84 20.87 -15.21
C LEU A 17 1.07 22.32 -15.64
N VAL A 18 -0.01 23.09 -15.73
CA VAL A 18 0.05 24.53 -16.01
C VAL A 18 0.18 25.27 -14.68
N ALA A 19 1.40 25.69 -14.36
CA ALA A 19 1.69 26.45 -13.15
C ALA A 19 1.19 27.90 -13.28
N GLN A 20 0.39 28.36 -12.32
CA GLN A 20 0.02 29.77 -12.20
C GLN A 20 0.90 30.48 -11.16
N GLN A 21 1.25 29.78 -10.08
CA GLN A 21 2.14 30.26 -9.03
C GLN A 21 3.04 29.13 -8.54
N LEU A 22 4.26 29.49 -8.16
CA LEU A 22 5.28 28.58 -7.62
C LEU A 22 5.69 29.09 -6.24
N PHE A 23 5.75 28.18 -5.28
CA PHE A 23 6.16 28.47 -3.90
C PHE A 23 7.36 27.62 -3.55
N ASP A 24 8.45 28.28 -3.16
CA ASP A 24 9.57 27.60 -2.52
C ASP A 24 9.26 27.38 -1.04
N LEU A 25 9.26 26.12 -0.61
CA LEU A 25 8.97 25.72 0.77
C LEU A 25 10.25 25.24 1.48
N THR A 26 11.42 25.53 0.93
CA THR A 26 12.68 25.04 1.48
C THR A 26 12.94 25.57 2.89
N SER A 27 12.68 26.86 3.15
CA SER A 27 12.82 27.46 4.48
C SER A 27 11.87 26.85 5.52
N ASP A 28 10.61 26.67 5.13
CA ASP A 28 9.56 26.20 6.03
C ASP A 28 9.82 24.75 6.46
N LEU A 29 10.35 23.94 5.55
CA LEU A 29 10.72 22.56 5.82
C LEU A 29 12.06 22.44 6.54
N SER A 30 13.06 23.30 6.26
CA SER A 30 14.30 23.29 7.04
C SER A 30 14.02 23.59 8.52
N GLY A 31 13.10 24.52 8.81
CA GLY A 31 12.69 24.82 10.18
C GLY A 31 11.90 23.70 10.86
N LEU A 32 11.49 22.63 10.16
CA LEU A 32 10.87 21.46 10.78
C LEU A 32 11.91 20.56 11.45
N ALA A 33 13.16 20.52 10.94
CA ALA A 33 14.23 19.72 11.50
C ALA A 33 14.69 20.24 12.88
N ASP A 34 14.57 21.55 13.11
CA ASP A 34 14.97 22.22 14.35
C ASP A 34 13.86 22.19 15.43
N ARG A 35 12.70 21.57 15.14
CA ARG A 35 11.65 21.43 16.15
C ARG A 35 11.99 20.29 17.10
N ASP A 36 12.41 20.65 18.32
CA ASP A 36 12.53 19.72 19.46
C ASP A 36 11.16 19.29 20.02
N GLU A 37 10.21 18.99 19.13
CA GLU A 37 8.94 18.38 19.50
C GLU A 37 9.07 16.86 19.36
N ALA A 38 8.83 16.14 20.46
CA ALA A 38 8.78 14.69 20.41
C ALA A 38 7.68 14.26 19.42
N PHE A 39 8.08 13.61 18.32
CA PHE A 39 7.14 13.03 17.36
C PHE A 39 6.32 11.95 18.07
N ARG A 40 5.11 12.32 18.52
CA ARG A 40 4.16 11.38 19.11
C ARG A 40 3.53 10.60 17.98
N LEU A 41 4.14 9.47 17.60
CA LEU A 41 3.49 8.50 16.74
C LEU A 41 2.24 7.99 17.48
N PRO A 42 1.01 8.27 17.02
CA PRO A 42 -0.15 7.63 17.61
C PRO A 42 0.00 6.13 17.41
N THR A 43 0.05 5.36 18.50
CA THR A 43 0.02 3.90 18.46
C THR A 43 -1.31 3.48 17.83
N GLY A 44 -1.28 3.21 16.52
CA GLY A 44 -2.42 2.77 15.74
C GLY A 44 -2.20 1.33 15.28
N ARG A 45 -3.29 0.62 14.94
CA ARG A 45 -3.31 -0.81 14.59
C ARG A 45 -2.28 -1.30 13.56
N GLY A 46 -1.62 -0.40 12.83
CA GLY A 46 -0.52 -0.70 11.91
C GLY A 46 0.81 -1.05 12.59
N ASP A 47 0.95 -0.85 13.91
CA ASP A 47 2.13 -1.25 14.69
C ASP A 47 2.08 -2.70 15.21
N GLY A 48 0.95 -3.39 15.00
CA GLY A 48 0.70 -4.75 15.50
C GLY A 48 1.62 -5.84 14.94
N PHE A 49 2.49 -5.51 13.98
CA PHE A 49 3.54 -6.41 13.50
C PHE A 49 4.78 -6.40 14.41
N ALA A 50 5.10 -5.26 15.01
CA ALA A 50 6.24 -5.14 15.92
C ALA A 50 5.88 -5.63 17.32
N HIS A 51 4.65 -5.37 17.76
CA HIS A 51 4.13 -5.80 19.05
C HIS A 51 2.78 -6.50 18.83
N GLY A 52 2.79 -7.83 18.87
CA GLY A 52 1.55 -8.62 18.82
C GLY A 52 0.57 -8.18 19.92
N THR A 53 -0.73 -8.30 19.65
CA THR A 53 -1.81 -7.90 20.55
C THR A 53 -1.57 -8.37 21.99
N PRO A 54 -1.54 -7.47 22.99
CA PRO A 54 -1.41 -7.88 24.39
C PRO A 54 -2.53 -8.84 24.76
N GLY A 55 -2.17 -10.06 25.17
CA GLY A 55 -3.14 -11.07 25.63
C GLY A 55 -3.77 -11.95 24.55
N SER A 56 -3.36 -11.86 23.27
CA SER A 56 -3.75 -12.85 22.27
C SER A 56 -2.59 -13.82 22.00
N PRO A 57 -2.67 -15.09 22.46
CA PRO A 57 -1.68 -16.08 22.05
C PRO A 57 -1.78 -16.23 20.53
N ASP A 58 -0.69 -15.97 19.82
CA ASP A 58 -0.58 -16.22 18.38
C ASP A 58 -1.04 -17.67 18.09
N SER A 59 -2.21 -17.80 17.45
CA SER A 59 -2.86 -19.08 17.19
C SER A 59 -2.01 -19.98 16.28
N ARG A 60 -1.05 -19.38 15.55
CA ARG A 60 -0.05 -20.09 14.76
C ARG A 60 0.92 -20.93 15.59
N ARG A 61 1.01 -20.70 16.90
CA ARG A 61 1.93 -21.44 17.78
C ARG A 61 1.37 -22.76 18.31
N ARG A 62 0.07 -23.05 18.12
CA ARG A 62 -0.61 -24.23 18.71
C ARG A 62 -1.37 -25.13 17.74
N ALA A 63 -1.50 -24.78 16.47
CA ALA A 63 -2.15 -25.67 15.51
C ALA A 63 -1.09 -26.56 14.83
N ILE A 64 -0.92 -27.78 15.32
CA ILE A 64 -0.39 -28.87 14.48
C ILE A 64 -1.48 -29.14 13.43
N MET A 65 -1.46 -28.39 12.33
CA MET A 65 -2.39 -28.64 11.23
C MET A 65 -1.99 -29.99 10.61
N LYS A 66 -2.85 -31.00 10.79
CA LYS A 66 -2.65 -32.31 10.18
C LYS A 66 -2.63 -32.11 8.66
N ALA A 67 -1.50 -32.39 8.01
CA ALA A 67 -1.39 -32.33 6.56
C ALA A 67 -2.46 -33.24 5.95
N ARG A 68 -3.41 -32.65 5.22
CA ARG A 68 -4.37 -33.45 4.45
C ARG A 68 -3.62 -33.99 3.24
N GLU A 69 -3.72 -35.29 3.00
CA GLU A 69 -3.13 -35.92 1.83
C GLU A 69 -3.98 -35.53 0.61
N ILE A 70 -3.45 -34.65 -0.24
CA ILE A 70 -4.13 -34.19 -1.46
C ILE A 70 -3.67 -35.08 -2.60
N TYR A 71 -4.26 -36.26 -2.71
CA TYR A 71 -4.34 -36.96 -4.00
C TYR A 71 -5.78 -36.88 -4.48
N VAL A 72 -6.05 -35.96 -5.40
CA VAL A 72 -7.36 -35.79 -6.05
C VAL A 72 -7.23 -36.41 -7.44
N PRO A 73 -7.80 -37.61 -7.70
CA PRO A 73 -7.54 -38.34 -8.93
C PRO A 73 -8.06 -37.68 -10.22
N ASP A 74 -8.97 -36.69 -10.13
CA ASP A 74 -9.78 -36.28 -11.29
C ASP A 74 -9.82 -34.77 -11.59
N LEU A 75 -8.79 -33.99 -11.24
CA LEU A 75 -8.65 -32.62 -11.78
C LEU A 75 -8.05 -32.64 -13.19
N HIS A 76 -8.78 -33.20 -14.15
CA HIS A 76 -8.41 -33.12 -15.57
C HIS A 76 -8.56 -31.66 -16.05
N ILE A 77 -7.45 -31.08 -16.49
CA ILE A 77 -7.32 -29.69 -16.97
C ILE A 77 -8.27 -29.38 -18.15
N ASP A 78 -8.77 -30.42 -18.82
CA ASP A 78 -9.65 -30.35 -19.99
C ASP A 78 -11.04 -29.75 -19.70
N THR A 79 -11.41 -29.56 -18.43
CA THR A 79 -12.65 -28.88 -18.03
C THR A 79 -12.54 -27.35 -18.05
N LEU A 80 -11.33 -26.78 -18.10
CA LEU A 80 -11.12 -25.33 -18.06
C LEU A 80 -11.35 -24.69 -19.43
N LYS A 81 -12.61 -24.53 -19.84
CA LYS A 81 -12.97 -23.77 -21.06
C LYS A 81 -12.81 -22.26 -20.84
N VAL A 82 -11.61 -21.75 -21.12
CA VAL A 82 -11.33 -20.30 -21.15
C VAL A 82 -11.80 -19.74 -22.49
N LYS A 83 -12.81 -18.86 -22.49
CA LYS A 83 -13.16 -18.06 -23.66
C LYS A 83 -12.35 -16.77 -23.65
N SER A 84 -11.48 -16.57 -24.63
CA SER A 84 -10.79 -15.30 -24.86
C SER A 84 -11.79 -14.23 -25.33
N ARG A 85 -11.63 -12.99 -24.86
CA ARG A 85 -12.33 -11.82 -25.40
C ARG A 85 -11.41 -11.13 -26.40
N ASN A 86 -11.95 -10.78 -27.56
CA ASN A 86 -11.25 -9.96 -28.55
C ASN A 86 -11.35 -8.50 -28.11
N PHE A 87 -10.20 -7.86 -27.93
CA PHE A 87 -10.10 -6.42 -27.74
C PHE A 87 -9.70 -5.83 -29.10
N GLN A 88 -10.69 -5.33 -29.83
CA GLN A 88 -10.50 -4.41 -30.96
C GLN A 88 -10.49 -2.98 -30.44
#